data_AF-A0A1F9VHS6-F1
#
_entry.id   AF-A0A1F9VHS6-F1
#
_cell.length_a   1.000
_cell.length_b   1.000
_cell.length_c   1.000
_cell.angle_alpha   90.00
_cell.angle_beta   90.00
_cell.angle_gamma   90.00
#
_symmetry.space_group_name_H-M   'P 1'
#
loop_
_entity.id
_entity.type
_entity.pdbx_description
1 polymer ?
#
loop_
_entity_poly.entity_id
_entity_poly.type
_entity_poly.pdbx_seq_one_letter_code
_entity_poly.pdbx_strand_id
1 'polypeptide(L)'
;MECNKARELMLSDYMDGMLNKETSGEVEKHIASCQSCAGYYRSAVSAFVPFRKSRALGVPPAVWEGIRGRLAAVPEDEQAFNIKSMFEIFHSKWANAAVFTSMLLLTLFAGTYFAENMASSANSRLRQAPEEFASNIGFSEFEDMPGDQSKNVFSIIGG
;
A
#
# COMPACT_ATOMS: atom_id res chain seq x y z
N MET A 1 3.17 23.39 8.01
CA MET A 1 2.07 22.54 7.52
C MET A 1 2.60 21.57 6.48
N GLU A 2 2.11 20.33 6.48
CA GLU A 2 2.44 19.32 5.46
C GLU A 2 1.60 19.52 4.19
N CYS A 3 2.16 19.18 3.02
CA CYS A 3 1.51 19.43 1.73
C CYS A 3 0.15 18.72 1.60
N ASN A 4 0.02 17.48 2.10
CA ASN A 4 -1.23 16.73 2.00
C ASN A 4 -2.35 17.39 2.79
N LYS A 5 -2.07 17.76 4.05
CA LYS A 5 -3.01 18.49 4.91
C LYS A 5 -3.42 19.83 4.29
N ALA A 6 -2.45 20.56 3.73
CA ALA A 6 -2.74 21.83 3.07
C ALA A 6 -3.69 21.65 1.87
N ARG A 7 -3.47 20.61 1.04
CA ARG A 7 -4.31 20.33 -0.14
C ARG A 7 -5.72 19.90 0.23
N GLU A 8 -5.87 19.10 1.29
CA GLU A 8 -7.17 18.70 1.81
C GLU A 8 -7.96 19.91 2.29
N LEU A 9 -7.36 20.77 3.14
CA LEU A 9 -7.99 22.00 3.61
C LEU A 9 -8.29 22.99 2.47
N MET A 10 -7.45 23.02 1.42
CA MET A 10 -7.68 23.86 0.25
C MET A 10 -8.92 23.45 -0.57
N LEU A 11 -9.22 22.15 -0.66
CA LEU A 11 -10.28 21.64 -1.53
C LEU A 11 -11.69 21.98 -1.03
N SER A 12 -11.90 21.93 0.27
CA SER A 12 -13.20 22.19 0.89
C SER A 12 -13.15 23.53 1.63
N ASP A 13 -12.54 23.52 2.81
CA ASP A 13 -12.84 24.49 3.85
C ASP A 13 -12.29 25.89 3.52
N TYR A 14 -11.11 25.95 2.90
CA TYR A 14 -10.50 27.23 2.51
C TYR A 14 -11.24 27.90 1.37
N MET A 15 -11.65 27.15 0.33
CA MET A 15 -12.37 27.72 -0.82
C MET A 15 -13.81 28.12 -0.46
N ASP A 16 -14.43 27.40 0.47
CA ASP A 16 -15.76 27.69 0.99
C ASP A 16 -15.76 28.78 2.08
N GLY A 17 -14.58 29.20 2.56
CA GLY A 17 -14.43 30.22 3.60
C GLY A 17 -14.81 29.73 5.02
N MET A 18 -14.76 28.42 5.23
CA MET A 18 -15.15 27.74 6.48
C MET A 18 -14.01 27.64 7.50
N LEU A 19 -12.77 27.97 7.10
CA LEU A 19 -11.62 27.96 8.02
C LEU A 19 -11.65 29.16 8.98
N ASN A 20 -11.22 28.91 10.22
CA ASN A 20 -10.93 30.00 11.15
C ASN A 20 -9.70 30.81 10.68
N LYS A 21 -9.54 32.02 11.24
CA LYS A 21 -8.50 32.97 10.83
C LYS A 21 -7.07 32.43 10.99
N GLU A 22 -6.81 31.66 12.04
CA GLU A 22 -5.48 31.11 12.32
C GLU A 22 -5.11 30.05 11.28
N THR A 23 -6.00 29.07 11.07
CA THR A 23 -5.79 27.99 10.08
C THR A 23 -5.74 28.53 8.65
N SER A 24 -6.58 29.52 8.31
CA SER A 24 -6.50 30.22 7.02
C SER A 24 -5.10 30.82 6.80
N GLY A 25 -4.56 31.52 7.82
CA GLY A 25 -3.23 32.10 7.76
C GLY A 25 -2.11 31.08 7.61
N GLU A 26 -2.23 29.90 8.22
CA GLU A 26 -1.27 28.81 8.01
C GLU A 26 -1.31 28.25 6.58
N VAL A 27 -2.51 28.06 6.02
CA VAL A 27 -2.70 27.61 4.64
C VAL A 27 -2.15 28.63 3.66
N GLU A 28 -2.45 29.92 3.85
CA GLU A 28 -1.92 31.02 3.02
C GLU A 28 -0.39 31.08 3.05
N LYS A 29 0.23 31.00 4.24
CA LYS A 29 1.69 30.93 4.39
C LYS A 29 2.28 29.72 3.69
N HIS A 30 1.61 28.57 3.74
CA HIS A 30 2.07 27.36 3.05
C HIS A 30 1.96 27.49 1.53
N ILE A 31 0.84 28.03 1.00
CA ILE A 31 0.68 28.30 -0.43
C ILE A 31 1.76 29.26 -0.92
N ALA A 32 2.09 30.29 -0.15
CA ALA A 32 3.13 31.26 -0.50
C ALA A 32 4.55 30.66 -0.52
N SER A 33 4.83 29.67 0.34
CA SER A 33 6.16 29.08 0.47
C SER A 33 6.36 27.78 -0.32
N CYS A 34 5.29 27.09 -0.74
CA CYS A 34 5.37 25.81 -1.45
C CYS A 34 4.84 25.92 -2.88
N GLN A 35 5.75 25.85 -3.86
CA GLN A 35 5.41 25.97 -5.29
C GLN A 35 4.42 24.90 -5.78
N SER A 36 4.50 23.68 -5.25
CA SER A 36 3.58 22.60 -5.61
C SER A 36 2.14 22.90 -5.15
N CYS A 37 1.99 23.43 -3.94
CA CYS A 37 0.73 23.82 -3.35
C CYS A 37 0.16 25.09 -4.01
N ALA A 38 1.01 26.04 -4.39
CA ALA A 38 0.60 27.18 -5.21
C ALA A 38 0.07 26.77 -6.59
N GLY A 39 0.72 25.80 -7.24
CA GLY A 39 0.24 25.23 -8.50
C GLY A 39 -1.12 24.56 -8.34
N TYR A 40 -1.26 23.74 -7.30
CA TYR A 40 -2.51 23.07 -6.96
C TYR A 40 -3.65 24.06 -6.70
N TYR A 41 -3.39 25.09 -5.87
CA TYR A 41 -4.37 26.13 -5.56
C TYR A 41 -4.85 26.86 -6.82
N ARG A 42 -3.95 27.22 -7.73
CA ARG A 42 -4.33 27.85 -9.01
C ARG A 42 -5.24 26.96 -9.86
N SER A 43 -4.92 25.67 -9.95
CA SER A 43 -5.76 24.70 -10.66
C SER A 43 -7.14 24.58 -10.00
N ALA A 44 -7.19 24.45 -8.68
CA ALA A 44 -8.45 24.38 -7.93
C ALA A 44 -9.31 25.64 -8.14
N VAL A 45 -8.72 26.83 -7.97
CA VAL A 45 -9.43 28.10 -8.22
C VAL A 45 -9.96 28.18 -9.64
N SER A 46 -9.16 27.78 -10.64
CA SER A 46 -9.60 27.81 -12.05
C SER A 46 -10.82 26.92 -12.31
N ALA A 47 -10.94 25.79 -11.61
CA ALA A 47 -12.10 24.92 -11.68
C ALA A 47 -13.35 25.54 -11.01
N PHE A 48 -13.17 26.41 -10.02
CA PHE A 48 -14.25 27.10 -9.31
C PHE A 48 -14.71 28.41 -9.98
N VAL A 49 -13.87 29.04 -10.80
CA VAL A 49 -14.19 30.30 -11.52
C VAL A 49 -15.51 30.24 -12.30
N PRO A 50 -15.84 29.16 -13.06
CA PRO A 50 -17.13 29.06 -13.76
C PRO A 50 -18.33 29.15 -12.82
N PHE A 51 -18.23 28.53 -11.63
CA PHE A 51 -19.29 28.53 -10.64
C PHE A 51 -19.42 29.89 -9.93
N ARG A 52 -18.32 30.62 -9.71
CA ARG A 52 -18.38 31.99 -9.16
C ARG A 52 -19.12 32.97 -10.06
N LYS A 53 -19.11 32.75 -11.38
CA LYS A 53 -19.84 33.55 -12.36
C LYS A 53 -21.27 33.06 -12.57
N SER A 54 -21.65 31.92 -11.99
CA SER A 54 -23.03 31.47 -12.03
C SER A 54 -23.90 32.47 -11.28
N ARG A 55 -24.98 32.91 -11.92
CA ARG A 55 -25.94 33.81 -11.28
C ARG A 55 -26.58 33.04 -10.15
N ALA A 56 -26.44 33.53 -8.92
CA ALA A 56 -27.21 33.01 -7.80
C ALA A 56 -28.70 33.15 -8.17
N LEU A 57 -29.34 32.01 -8.44
CA LEU A 57 -30.78 31.98 -8.63
C LEU A 57 -31.39 32.15 -7.25
N GLY A 58 -32.13 33.24 -7.05
CA GLY A 58 -32.90 33.44 -5.83
C GLY A 58 -33.88 32.29 -5.70
N VAL A 59 -33.65 31.42 -4.72
CA VAL A 59 -34.55 30.30 -4.43
C VAL A 59 -35.85 30.88 -3.85
N PRO A 60 -37.03 30.60 -4.45
CA PRO A 60 -38.29 31.13 -3.93
C PRO A 60 -38.54 30.71 -2.47
N PRO A 61 -39.11 31.57 -1.60
CA PRO A 61 -39.38 31.24 -0.20
C PRO A 61 -40.19 29.96 0.00
N ALA A 62 -41.15 29.69 -0.90
CA ALA A 62 -41.98 28.49 -0.87
C ALA A 62 -41.16 27.18 -0.96
N VAL A 63 -40.02 27.20 -1.68
CA VAL A 63 -39.12 26.03 -1.73
C VAL A 63 -38.48 25.78 -0.37
N TRP A 64 -38.03 26.84 0.31
CA TRP A 64 -37.47 26.74 1.65
C TRP A 64 -38.50 26.31 2.70
N GLU A 65 -39.73 26.80 2.59
CA GLU A 65 -40.85 26.34 3.42
C GLU A 65 -41.15 24.86 3.19
N GLY A 66 -41.15 24.40 1.94
CA GLY A 66 -41.30 22.98 1.61
C GLY A 66 -40.19 22.11 2.19
N ILE A 67 -38.92 22.55 2.10
CA ILE A 67 -37.78 21.84 2.71
C ILE A 67 -37.94 21.78 4.23
N ARG A 68 -38.26 22.91 4.88
CA ARG A 68 -38.46 22.95 6.34
C ARG A 68 -39.63 22.09 6.79
N GLY A 69 -40.74 22.10 6.06
CA GLY A 69 -41.90 21.26 6.34
C GLY A 69 -41.57 19.77 6.24
N ARG A 70 -40.81 19.38 5.21
CA ARG A 70 -40.34 17.99 5.07
C ARG A 70 -39.39 17.59 6.18
N LEU A 71 -38.42 18.44 6.53
CA LEU A 71 -37.49 18.18 7.64
C LEU A 71 -38.21 18.06 8.98
N ALA A 72 -39.20 18.90 9.25
CA ALA A 72 -40.00 18.83 10.47
C ALA A 72 -40.93 17.60 10.52
N ALA A 73 -41.29 17.04 9.35
CA ALA A 73 -42.13 15.86 9.25
C ALA A 73 -41.35 14.54 9.32
N VAL A 74 -40.01 14.56 9.24
CA VAL A 74 -39.20 13.36 9.49
C VAL A 74 -39.32 13.04 10.98
N PRO A 75 -39.79 11.86 11.38
CA PRO A 75 -39.92 11.53 12.80
C PRO A 75 -38.53 11.41 13.46
N GLU A 76 -38.41 11.82 14.72
CA GLU A 76 -37.10 11.92 15.41
C GLU A 76 -36.35 10.58 15.51
N ASP A 77 -37.06 9.45 15.44
CA ASP A 77 -36.51 8.10 15.41
C ASP A 77 -35.81 7.75 14.09
N GLU A 78 -36.23 8.35 12.97
CA GLU A 78 -35.56 8.25 11.66
C GLU A 78 -34.52 9.36 11.45
N GLN A 79 -34.62 10.50 12.14
CA GLN A 79 -33.64 11.59 12.06
C GLN A 79 -32.32 11.26 12.77
N ALA A 80 -32.33 10.33 13.70
CA ALA A 80 -31.11 9.72 14.19
C ALA A 80 -30.51 8.85 13.08
N PHE A 81 -29.83 9.50 12.13
CA PHE A 81 -28.75 8.86 11.38
C PHE A 81 -27.93 8.13 12.44
N ASN A 82 -28.08 6.81 12.49
CA ASN A 82 -27.44 6.02 13.52
C ASN A 82 -25.98 5.94 13.11
N ILE A 83 -25.21 7.00 13.39
CA ILE A 83 -23.78 7.11 13.04
C ILE A 83 -23.04 5.89 13.60
N LYS A 84 -23.55 5.32 14.71
CA LYS A 84 -23.12 4.05 15.29
C LYS A 84 -23.33 2.85 14.36
N SER A 85 -24.48 2.74 13.67
CA SER A 85 -24.71 1.66 12.69
C SER A 85 -23.85 1.80 11.43
N MET A 86 -23.59 3.03 10.99
CA MET A 86 -22.66 3.29 9.87
C MET A 86 -21.22 2.91 10.25
N PHE A 87 -20.80 3.20 11.48
CA PHE A 87 -19.49 2.78 12.02
C PHE A 87 -19.37 1.27 12.20
N GLU A 88 -20.46 0.59 12.60
CA GLU A 88 -20.49 -0.88 12.71
C GLU A 88 -20.37 -1.57 11.34
N ILE A 89 -21.00 -1.03 10.29
CA ILE A 89 -20.84 -1.53 8.91
C ILE A 89 -19.40 -1.30 8.40
N PHE A 90 -18.80 -0.16 8.75
CA PHE A 90 -17.42 0.15 8.37
C PHE A 90 -16.38 -0.70 9.11
N HIS A 91 -16.54 -0.95 10.43
CA HIS A 91 -15.60 -1.80 11.18
C HIS A 91 -15.68 -3.28 10.79
N SER A 92 -16.86 -3.80 10.45
CA SER A 92 -17.03 -5.22 10.08
C SER A 92 -16.22 -5.62 8.83
N LYS A 93 -16.17 -4.75 7.81
CA LYS A 93 -15.46 -5.07 6.55
C LYS A 93 -13.94 -4.98 6.67
N TRP A 94 -13.43 -4.06 7.48
CA TRP A 94 -11.99 -3.86 7.66
C TRP A 94 -11.38 -4.88 8.64
N ALA A 95 -12.15 -5.35 9.62
CA ALA A 95 -11.73 -6.43 10.51
C ALA A 95 -11.44 -7.73 9.72
N ASN A 96 -12.31 -8.08 8.77
CA ASN A 96 -12.09 -9.25 7.91
C ASN A 96 -10.85 -9.08 7.03
N ALA A 97 -10.63 -7.89 6.46
CA ALA A 97 -9.47 -7.61 5.63
C ALA A 97 -8.14 -7.79 6.39
N ALA A 98 -8.08 -7.38 7.67
CA ALA A 98 -6.89 -7.55 8.51
C ALA A 98 -6.57 -9.02 8.85
N VAL A 99 -7.60 -9.86 9.02
CA VAL A 99 -7.41 -11.30 9.26
C VAL A 99 -6.88 -11.98 8.00
N PHE A 100 -7.42 -11.67 6.82
CA PHE A 100 -6.93 -12.24 5.57
C PHE A 100 -5.49 -11.81 5.25
N THR A 101 -5.12 -10.55 5.47
CA THR A 101 -3.75 -10.09 5.21
C THR A 101 -2.75 -10.70 6.18
N SER A 102 -3.08 -10.81 7.47
CA SER A 102 -2.20 -11.47 8.45
C SER A 102 -2.02 -12.96 8.15
N MET A 103 -3.09 -13.67 7.77
CA MET A 103 -3.02 -15.08 7.37
C MET A 103 -2.17 -15.28 6.09
N LEU A 104 -2.31 -14.39 5.11
CA LEU A 104 -1.49 -14.41 3.89
C LEU A 104 -0.01 -14.19 4.22
N LEU A 105 0.31 -13.20 5.04
CA LEU A 105 1.69 -12.91 5.45
C LEU A 105 2.32 -14.07 6.24
N LEU A 106 1.58 -14.67 7.16
CA LEU A 106 2.03 -15.86 7.90
C LEU A 106 2.30 -17.04 6.97
N THR A 107 1.44 -17.25 5.97
CA THR A 107 1.61 -18.34 5.00
C THR A 107 2.85 -18.12 4.12
N LEU A 108 3.07 -16.89 3.66
CA LEU A 108 4.27 -16.54 2.90
C LEU A 108 5.54 -16.69 3.74
N PHE A 109 5.51 -16.23 4.99
CA PHE A 109 6.63 -16.34 5.92
C PHE A 109 6.97 -17.80 6.27
N ALA A 110 5.95 -18.63 6.53
CA ALA A 110 6.15 -20.06 6.76
C ALA A 110 6.74 -20.75 5.53
N GLY A 111 6.26 -20.38 4.33
CA GLY A 111 6.78 -20.91 3.06
C GLY A 111 8.27 -20.61 2.86
N THR A 112 8.69 -19.36 3.08
CA THR A 112 10.10 -18.98 2.96
C THR A 112 10.98 -19.68 4.00
N TYR A 113 10.51 -19.77 5.25
CA TYR A 113 11.24 -20.44 6.32
C TYR A 113 11.43 -21.94 6.04
N PHE A 114 10.38 -22.63 5.55
CA PHE A 114 10.49 -24.04 5.18
C PHE A 114 11.40 -24.28 3.98
N ALA A 115 11.38 -23.40 2.97
CA ALA A 115 12.23 -23.53 1.79
C ALA A 115 13.72 -23.44 2.16
N GLU A 116 14.11 -22.51 3.01
CA GLU A 116 15.49 -22.39 3.50
C GLU A 116 15.93 -23.62 4.31
N ASN A 117 15.04 -24.13 5.18
CA ASN A 117 15.34 -25.30 5.99
C ASN A 117 15.51 -26.58 5.13
N MET A 118 14.70 -26.73 4.08
CA MET A 118 14.84 -27.83 3.12
C MET A 118 16.10 -27.69 2.25
N ALA A 119 16.44 -26.48 1.80
CA ALA A 119 17.65 -26.24 1.03
C ALA A 119 18.91 -26.58 1.84
N SER A 120 18.95 -26.22 3.13
CA SER A 120 20.04 -26.60 4.05
C SER A 120 20.18 -28.12 4.19
N SER A 121 19.04 -28.82 4.33
CA SER A 121 19.00 -30.29 4.46
C SER A 121 19.41 -31.01 3.17
N ALA A 122 19.10 -30.45 2.00
CA ALA A 122 19.53 -31.02 0.72
C ALA A 122 21.04 -30.80 0.47
N ASN A 123 21.55 -29.63 0.86
CA ASN A 123 22.96 -29.28 0.66
C ASN A 123 23.91 -30.12 1.54
N SER A 124 23.50 -30.46 2.77
CA SER A 124 24.29 -31.36 3.63
C SER A 124 24.41 -32.77 3.05
N ARG A 125 23.32 -33.30 2.45
CA ARG A 125 23.34 -34.62 1.79
C ARG A 125 24.23 -34.64 0.54
N LEU A 126 24.19 -33.58 -0.29
CA LEU A 126 25.06 -33.48 -1.46
C LEU A 126 26.55 -33.39 -1.10
N ARG A 127 26.89 -32.79 0.05
CA ARG A 127 28.28 -32.75 0.55
C ARG A 127 28.80 -34.07 1.09
N GLN A 128 27.94 -34.94 1.63
CA GLN A 128 28.34 -36.23 2.19
C GLN A 128 28.42 -37.35 1.14
N ALA A 129 27.65 -37.23 0.04
CA ALA A 129 27.66 -38.20 -1.05
C ALA A 129 29.03 -38.57 -1.63
N PRO A 130 29.98 -37.62 -1.88
CA PRO A 130 31.28 -37.98 -2.44
C PRO A 130 32.19 -38.74 -1.47
N GLU A 131 32.09 -38.53 -0.16
CA GLU A 131 32.92 -39.24 0.82
C GLU A 131 32.45 -40.67 1.07
N GLU A 132 31.14 -40.89 1.16
CA GLU A 132 30.60 -42.26 1.22
C GLU A 132 30.92 -43.03 -0.06
N PHE A 133 30.80 -42.39 -1.23
CA PHE A 133 31.14 -43.03 -2.51
C PHE A 133 32.64 -43.35 -2.59
N ALA A 134 33.52 -42.44 -2.19
CA ALA A 134 34.96 -42.69 -2.15
C ALA A 134 35.32 -43.83 -1.17
N SER A 135 34.64 -43.93 -0.02
CA SER A 135 34.85 -45.03 0.93
C SER A 135 34.31 -46.38 0.45
N ASN A 136 33.20 -46.40 -0.30
CA ASN A 136 32.59 -47.64 -0.79
C ASN A 136 33.21 -48.20 -2.07
N ILE A 137 33.88 -47.38 -2.89
CA ILE A 137 34.52 -47.87 -4.13
C ILE A 137 35.83 -48.62 -3.85
N GLY A 138 36.31 -48.71 -2.60
CA GLY A 138 37.51 -49.51 -2.29
C GLY A 138 38.74 -49.03 -3.07
N PHE A 139 38.95 -47.70 -3.14
CA PHE A 139 40.07 -47.10 -3.85
C PHE A 139 41.44 -47.30 -3.16
N SER A 140 41.55 -48.25 -2.22
CA SER A 140 42.80 -48.62 -1.57
C SER A 140 43.68 -49.57 -2.39
N GLU A 141 43.23 -50.01 -3.58
CA GLU A 141 43.96 -51.01 -4.38
C GLU A 141 44.66 -50.44 -5.63
N PHE A 142 44.64 -49.11 -5.84
CA PHE A 142 45.21 -48.48 -7.04
C PHE A 142 46.54 -47.72 -6.81
N GLU A 143 47.11 -47.74 -5.60
CA GLU A 143 48.36 -47.02 -5.29
C GLU A 143 49.65 -47.72 -5.79
N ASP A 144 49.56 -48.90 -6.40
CA ASP A 144 50.72 -49.68 -6.86
C ASP A 144 50.93 -49.70 -8.40
N MET A 145 50.45 -48.69 -9.14
CA MET A 145 50.80 -48.56 -10.56
C MET A 145 52.12 -47.79 -10.78
N PRO A 146 53.18 -48.44 -11.30
CA PRO A 146 54.44 -47.76 -11.64
C PRO A 146 54.20 -46.75 -12.77
N GLY A 147 54.59 -45.50 -12.50
CA GLY A 147 54.34 -44.37 -13.38
C GLY A 147 55.19 -44.37 -14.65
N ASP A 148 54.55 -44.48 -15.81
CA ASP A 148 55.10 -43.96 -17.08
C ASP A 148 54.08 -43.85 -18.25
N GLN A 149 52.80 -43.53 -18.01
CA GLN A 149 51.81 -43.51 -19.12
C GLN A 149 50.87 -42.29 -19.16
N SER A 150 51.00 -41.29 -18.29
CA SER A 150 50.03 -40.18 -18.19
C SER A 150 50.14 -39.09 -19.27
N LYS A 151 51.10 -39.17 -20.21
CA LYS A 151 51.33 -38.09 -21.21
C LYS A 151 50.46 -38.13 -22.47
N ASN A 152 49.65 -39.18 -22.70
CA ASN A 152 48.96 -39.35 -24.00
C ASN A 152 47.44 -39.11 -24.02
N VAL A 153 46.79 -38.78 -22.90
CA VAL A 153 45.30 -38.73 -22.86
C VAL A 153 44.71 -37.34 -23.17
N PHE A 154 45.49 -36.26 -23.09
CA PHE A 154 44.96 -34.90 -23.29
C PHE A 154 44.85 -34.41 -24.75
N SER A 155 45.16 -35.22 -25.76
CA SER A 155 45.10 -34.78 -27.17
C SER A 155 43.77 -35.02 -27.90
N ILE A 156 42.77 -35.66 -27.27
CA ILE A 156 41.56 -36.13 -28.01
C ILE A 156 40.33 -35.21 -27.86
N ILE A 157 40.31 -34.22 -26.96
CA ILE A 157 39.10 -33.39 -26.69
C ILE A 157 39.24 -31.94 -27.19
N GLY A 158 40.07 -31.72 -28.21
CA GLY A 158 40.26 -30.40 -28.82
C GLY A 158 40.17 -30.46 -30.34
N GLY A 159 38.98 -30.73 -30.87
CA GLY A 159 38.65 -30.69 -32.29
C GLY A 159 37.19 -30.30 -32.50
#